data_AF-A0A7J2IPM9-F1
#
_entry.id   AF-A0A7J2IPM9-F1
#
_cell.length_a   1.000
_cell.length_b   1.000
_cell.length_c   1.000
_cell.angle_alpha   90.00
_cell.angle_beta   90.00
_cell.angle_gamma   90.00
#
_symmetry.space_group_name_H-M   'P 1'
#
loop_
_entity.id
_entity.type
_entity.pdbx_description
1 polymer ?
#
loop_
_entity_poly.entity_id
_entity_poly.type
_entity_poly.pdbx_seq_one_letter_code
_entity_poly.pdbx_strand_id
1 'polypeptide(L)' 'KNDLEYYCKLSNVPVYIYDGTSWDLGAVCGKPFMVAAMAIIDPGDSEILKLVKGENNGVE' A
#
# COMPACT_ATOMS: atom_id res chain seq x y z
N LYS A 1 -7.56 -6.83 -6.65
CA LYS A 1 -7.41 -6.92 -5.18
C LYS A 1 -6.93 -8.30 -4.78
N ASN A 2 -7.69 -9.37 -5.03
CA ASN A 2 -7.33 -10.74 -4.66
C ASN A 2 -5.93 -11.19 -5.14
N ASP A 3 -5.59 -10.96 -6.41
CA ASP A 3 -4.26 -11.35 -6.93
C ASP A 3 -3.11 -10.59 -6.24
N LEU A 4 -3.30 -9.29 -6.00
CA LEU A 4 -2.33 -8.45 -5.30
C LEU A 4 -2.09 -8.99 -3.89
N GLU A 5 -3.16 -9.24 -3.13
CA GLU A 5 -3.08 -9.78 -1.77
C GLU A 5 -2.43 -11.17 -1.75
N TYR A 6 -2.74 -12.04 -2.73
CA TYR A 6 -2.13 -13.36 -2.86
C TYR A 6 -0.61 -13.28 -3.06
N TYR A 7 -0.14 -12.47 -4.01
CA TYR A 7 1.29 -12.33 -4.27
C TYR A 7 2.02 -11.61 -3.13
N CYS A 8 1.42 -10.57 -2.54
CA CYS A 8 1.99 -9.90 -1.38
C CYS A 8 2.17 -10.86 -0.20
N LYS A 9 1.17 -11.72 0.07
CA LYS A 9 1.26 -12.76 1.10
C LYS A 9 2.38 -13.76 0.82
N LEU A 10 2.50 -14.24 -0.43
CA LEU A 10 3.55 -15.18 -0.81
C LEU A 10 4.97 -14.58 -0.65
N SER A 11 5.11 -13.29 -0.90
CA SER A 11 6.38 -12.55 -0.79
C SER A 11 6.60 -11.88 0.57
N ASN A 12 5.70 -12.10 1.55
CA ASN A 12 5.73 -11.45 2.86
C ASN A 12 5.82 -9.91 2.79
N VAL A 13 5.14 -9.31 1.80
CA VAL A 13 5.04 -7.86 1.62
C VAL A 13 3.76 -7.38 2.30
N PRO A 14 3.83 -6.44 3.24
CA PRO A 14 2.63 -5.94 3.91
C PRO A 14 1.78 -5.09 2.95
N VAL A 15 0.46 -5.16 3.12
CA VAL A 15 -0.52 -4.41 2.32
C VAL A 15 -1.26 -3.45 3.25
N TYR A 16 -1.28 -2.17 2.88
CA TYR A 16 -2.11 -1.16 3.53
C TYR A 16 -3.27 -0.79 2.61
N ILE A 17 -4.49 -0.82 3.13
CA ILE A 17 -5.68 -0.38 2.39
C ILE A 17 -5.88 1.11 2.65
N TYR A 18 -5.62 1.92 1.62
CA TYR A 18 -5.88 3.35 1.67
C TYR A 18 -7.38 3.61 1.80
N ASP A 19 -7.78 4.41 2.80
CA ASP A 19 -9.16 4.81 3.05
C ASP A 19 -9.57 5.97 2.13
N GLY A 20 -9.80 5.65 0.86
CA GLY A 20 -10.16 6.60 -0.17
C GLY A 20 -10.37 5.95 -1.53
N THR A 21 -10.77 6.74 -2.52
CA THR A 21 -10.96 6.26 -3.90
C THR A 21 -9.64 6.24 -4.67
N SER A 22 -9.62 5.57 -5.83
CA SER A 22 -8.47 5.59 -6.75
C SER A 22 -8.19 6.99 -7.33
N TRP A 23 -9.18 7.87 -7.37
CA TRP A 23 -9.01 9.28 -7.71
C TRP A 23 -8.30 10.04 -6.59
N ASP A 24 -8.68 9.81 -5.33
CA ASP A 24 -8.05 10.44 -4.16
C ASP A 24 -6.57 10.02 -4.07
N LEU A 25 -6.28 8.74 -4.24
CA LEU A 25 -4.90 8.24 -4.24
C LEU A 25 -4.08 8.83 -5.41
N GLY A 26 -4.69 8.96 -6.60
CA GLY A 26 -4.07 9.64 -7.73
C GLY A 26 -3.70 11.09 -7.42
N ALA A 27 -4.62 11.83 -6.79
CA ALA A 27 -4.38 13.20 -6.35
C ALA A 27 -3.26 13.30 -5.30
N VAL A 28 -3.23 12.40 -4.30
CA VAL A 28 -2.15 12.31 -3.28
C VAL A 28 -0.79 12.05 -3.96
N CYS A 29 -0.75 11.21 -5.00
CA CYS A 29 0.46 10.96 -5.79
C CYS A 29 0.79 12.07 -6.81
N GLY A 30 0.01 13.15 -6.88
CA GLY A 30 0.20 14.23 -7.86
C GLY A 30 -0.02 13.80 -9.32
N LYS A 31 -0.90 12.83 -9.56
CA LYS A 31 -1.21 12.29 -10.89
C LYS A 31 -2.59 12.74 -11.36
N PRO A 32 -2.76 13.16 -12.64
CA PRO A 32 -4.05 13.57 -13.19
C PRO A 32 -4.89 12.37 -13.67
N PHE A 33 -4.73 11.22 -13.04
CA PHE A 33 -5.42 9.97 -13.38
C PHE A 33 -5.53 9.07 -12.14
N MET A 34 -6.43 8.09 -12.22
CA MET A 34 -6.65 7.13 -11.15
C MET A 34 -5.41 6.28 -10.86
N VAL A 35 -5.10 6.09 -9.58
CA VAL A 35 -4.10 5.14 -9.08
C VAL A 35 -4.82 4.10 -8.24
N ALA A 36 -4.88 2.85 -8.73
CA ALA A 36 -5.60 1.77 -8.04
C ALA A 36 -4.77 1.08 -6.95
N ALA A 37 -3.44 1.10 -7.07
CA ALA A 37 -2.48 0.56 -6.11
C ALA A 37 -1.10 1.18 -6.39
N MET A 38 -0.22 1.20 -5.39
CA MET A 38 1.19 1.56 -5.54
C MET A 38 2.09 0.67 -4.69
N ALA A 39 3.33 0.48 -5.11
CA ALA A 39 4.35 -0.24 -4.36
C ALA A 39 5.45 0.73 -3.92
N ILE A 40 5.90 0.58 -2.67
CA ILE A 40 7.02 1.35 -2.13
C ILE A 40 8.29 0.53 -2.34
N ILE A 41 9.13 0.95 -3.30
CA ILE A 41 10.43 0.31 -3.57
C ILE A 41 11.51 0.85 -2.63
N ASP A 42 11.46 2.16 -2.37
CA ASP A 42 12.34 2.88 -1.46
C ASP A 42 11.49 3.92 -0.69
N PRO A 43 11.44 3.89 0.65
CA PRO A 43 10.71 4.89 1.43
C PRO A 43 11.38 6.26 1.47
N GLY A 44 12.66 6.38 1.08
CA GLY A 44 13.46 7.59 1.28
C GLY A 44 13.41 8.05 2.74
N ASP A 45 13.26 9.35 2.95
CA ASP A 45 13.15 9.96 4.29
C ASP A 45 11.73 9.91 4.88
N SER A 46 10.78 9.23 4.22
CA SER A 46 9.39 9.18 4.68
C SER A 46 9.16 8.17 5.80
N GLU A 47 8.15 8.40 6.62
CA GLU A 47 7.71 7.45 7.65
C GLU A 47 6.63 6.48 7.14
N ILE A 48 6.44 6.35 5.82
CA ILE A 48 5.30 5.62 5.22
C ILE A 48 5.20 4.16 5.68
N LEU A 49 6.34 3.52 5.96
CA LEU A 49 6.39 2.14 6.44
C LEU A 49 5.83 1.97 7.87
N LYS A 50 5.61 3.06 8.62
CA LYS A 50 4.95 2.97 9.93
C LYS A 50 3.47 2.58 9.82
N LEU A 51 2.83 2.87 8.68
CA LEU A 51 1.41 2.53 8.44
C LEU A 51 1.15 1.03 8.53
N VAL A 52 2.13 0.21 8.13
CA VAL A 52 2.02 -1.25 8.16
C VAL A 52 2.64 -1.90 9.41
N LYS A 53 3.51 -1.19 10.12
CA LYS A 53 4.14 -1.70 11.36
C LYS A 53 3.20 -1.77 12.56
N GLY A 54 2.04 -1.11 12.49
CA GLY A 54 1.01 -1.13 13.53
C GLY A 54 0.01 -2.29 13.44
N GLU A 55 -0.04 -3.01 12.31
CA GLU A 55 -0.98 -4.11 12.07
C GLU A 55 -0.28 -5.46 12.14
N ASN A 56 0.23 -5.83 13.32
CA ASN A 56 0.52 -7.23 13.63
C ASN A 56 -0.79 -7.98 13.89
N ASN A 57 -1.59 -8.19 12.84
CA ASN A 57 -2.74 -9.08 12.87
C ASN A 57 -2.46 -10.31 12.00
N GLY A 58 -1.70 -11.24 12.61
CA GLY A 58 -1.78 -12.68 12.34
C GLY A 58 -1.03 -13.21 11.12
N VAL A 59 0.24 -13.58 11.31
CA VAL A 59 0.72 -14.95 11.02
C VAL A 59 1.83 -15.27 12.04
N GLU A 60 1.52 -16.25 12.89
CA GLU A 60 2.30 -16.88 13.99
C GLU A 60 2.65 -16.02 15.22
#